data_AF-A0A1H1TS90-F1
#
_entry.id   AF-A0A1H1TS90-F1
#
_cell.length_a   1.000
_cell.length_b   1.000
_cell.length_c   1.000
_cell.angle_alpha   90.00
_cell.angle_beta   90.00
_cell.angle_gamma   90.00
#
_symmetry.space_group_name_H-M   'P 1'
#
loop_
_entity.id
_entity.type
_entity.pdbx_description
1 polymer ?
#
loop_
_entity_poly.entity_id
_entity_poly.type
_entity_poly.pdbx_seq_one_letter_code
_entity_poly.pdbx_strand_id
1 'polypeptide(L)'
;MVGEGFFLDSIGSWRSLTDDGLYEVGSQCAYLQDELAAKIFGSLSDYQNLQPFAPSFVVEAGLNSESLIGRNEFEQLLQTYVKLPELNRSLYFYDCCMLVSAIQECTKEVSQLTGEFYRILNLEPFFTPGVRLDDGIRWSTSPTVTNLNAILSFLFIRMHSLLDYLAKLAMETENLRTNFSTYPKLASSKFLFGQRNRLAINDRKGSLFESCKEVQEVESVRNLLIHDGLLDDVPKAYEVIRNGVTIERFVLMPDRTNGQFERFKNRRLFYSREDKISLRLASLVRGFQSREVETLKGIQDNLAALY
;
A
#
# COMPACT_ATOMS: atom_id res chain seq x y z
N MET A 1 -20.10 5.83 16.88
CA MET A 1 -19.59 5.07 15.72
C MET A 1 -19.87 3.60 16.02
N VAL A 2 -20.55 2.87 15.14
CA VAL A 2 -20.77 1.43 15.31
C VAL A 2 -19.49 0.73 14.85
N GLY A 3 -18.99 -0.23 15.64
CA GLY A 3 -17.80 -1.00 15.28
C GLY A 3 -18.01 -1.76 13.97
N GLU A 4 -16.93 -1.99 13.23
CA GLU A 4 -16.95 -2.73 11.98
C GLU A 4 -16.65 -4.20 12.22
N GLY A 5 -17.46 -5.08 11.64
CA GLY A 5 -17.27 -6.52 11.77
C GLY A 5 -16.29 -7.06 10.73
N PHE A 6 -15.59 -8.13 11.11
CA PHE A 6 -14.66 -8.86 10.25
C PHE A 6 -15.00 -10.35 10.26
N PHE A 7 -14.72 -11.04 9.17
CA PHE A 7 -14.90 -12.49 9.04
C PHE A 7 -13.65 -13.15 8.47
N LEU A 8 -13.44 -14.43 8.79
CA LEU A 8 -12.38 -15.24 8.21
C LEU A 8 -12.87 -15.83 6.89
N ASP A 9 -12.22 -15.50 5.78
CA ASP A 9 -12.55 -16.05 4.46
C ASP A 9 -11.96 -17.46 4.24
N SER A 10 -12.32 -18.09 3.13
CA SER A 10 -11.90 -19.46 2.81
C SER A 10 -10.41 -19.61 2.50
N ILE A 11 -9.70 -18.51 2.27
CA ILE A 11 -8.25 -18.50 2.02
C ILE A 11 -7.46 -18.09 3.27
N GLY A 12 -8.13 -17.92 4.42
CA GLY A 12 -7.52 -17.65 5.71
C GLY A 12 -7.25 -16.16 5.99
N SER A 13 -7.84 -15.24 5.23
CA SER A 13 -7.71 -13.80 5.47
C SER A 13 -8.88 -13.26 6.28
N TRP A 14 -8.60 -12.37 7.24
CA TRP A 14 -9.62 -11.60 7.92
C TRP A 14 -10.06 -10.43 7.04
N ARG A 15 -11.33 -10.43 6.64
CA ARG A 15 -11.92 -9.45 5.73
C ARG A 15 -12.97 -8.63 6.42
N SER A 16 -13.06 -7.35 6.06
CA SER A 16 -14.16 -6.53 6.54
C SER A 16 -15.49 -7.03 5.96
N LEU A 17 -16.57 -6.92 6.74
CA LEU A 17 -17.94 -7.08 6.25
C LEU A 17 -18.37 -5.93 5.31
N THR A 18 -17.67 -4.80 5.36
CA THR A 18 -17.84 -3.70 4.42
C THR A 18 -16.79 -3.85 3.34
N ASP A 19 -17.17 -3.66 2.08
CA ASP A 19 -16.24 -3.67 0.97
C ASP A 19 -15.09 -2.66 1.19
N ASP A 20 -13.86 -3.14 0.99
CA ASP A 20 -12.63 -2.39 1.21
C ASP A 20 -12.06 -1.78 -0.08
N GLY A 21 -12.65 -2.07 -1.24
CA GLY A 21 -12.18 -1.57 -2.53
C GLY A 21 -11.00 -2.34 -3.11
N LEU A 22 -10.58 -3.45 -2.47
CA LEU A 22 -9.46 -4.26 -2.94
C LEU A 22 -9.71 -4.85 -4.35
N TYR A 23 -10.95 -5.27 -4.62
CA TYR A 23 -11.32 -5.80 -5.92
C TYR A 23 -11.21 -4.73 -7.01
N GLU A 24 -11.73 -3.53 -6.73
CA GLU A 24 -11.74 -2.37 -7.62
C GLU A 24 -10.32 -1.94 -7.95
N VAL A 25 -9.42 -1.85 -6.95
CA VAL A 25 -7.99 -1.59 -7.18
C VAL A 25 -7.40 -2.67 -8.09
N GLY A 26 -7.69 -3.95 -7.81
CA GLY A 26 -7.24 -5.07 -8.65
C GLY A 26 -7.69 -4.95 -10.11
N SER A 27 -8.95 -4.59 -10.34
CA SER A 27 -9.49 -4.37 -11.68
C SER A 27 -8.84 -3.18 -12.38
N GLN A 28 -8.65 -2.04 -11.70
CA GLN A 28 -7.98 -0.88 -12.30
C GLN A 28 -6.54 -1.18 -12.69
N CYS A 29 -5.82 -1.95 -11.86
CA CYS A 29 -4.47 -2.39 -12.19
C CYS A 29 -4.42 -3.32 -13.41
N ALA A 30 -5.38 -4.25 -13.56
CA ALA A 30 -5.48 -5.08 -14.75
C ALA A 30 -5.73 -4.24 -16.01
N TYR A 31 -6.66 -3.28 -15.95
CA TYR A 31 -6.91 -2.36 -17.07
C TYR A 31 -5.69 -1.51 -17.42
N LEU A 32 -4.93 -1.05 -16.42
CA LEU A 32 -3.69 -0.31 -16.65
C LEU A 32 -2.61 -1.15 -17.34
N GLN A 33 -2.50 -2.45 -17.04
CA GLN A 33 -1.58 -3.35 -17.74
C GLN A 33 -1.96 -3.51 -19.21
N ASP A 34 -3.25 -3.70 -19.50
CA ASP A 34 -3.76 -3.80 -20.87
C ASP A 34 -3.52 -2.50 -21.66
N GLU A 35 -3.79 -1.34 -21.05
CA GLU A 35 -3.53 -0.02 -21.65
C GLU A 35 -2.03 0.23 -21.87
N LEU A 36 -1.17 -0.12 -20.90
CA LEU A 36 0.29 -0.04 -21.07
C LEU A 36 0.75 -0.89 -22.26
N ALA A 37 0.25 -2.12 -22.37
CA ALA A 37 0.56 -3.00 -23.49
C ALA A 37 0.12 -2.37 -24.81
N ALA A 38 -1.11 -1.87 -24.88
CA ALA A 38 -1.63 -1.20 -26.07
C ALA A 38 -0.80 0.02 -26.46
N LYS A 39 -0.42 0.89 -25.50
CA LYS A 39 0.36 2.11 -25.77
C LYS A 39 1.81 1.82 -26.15
N ILE A 40 2.43 0.79 -25.58
CA ILE A 40 3.83 0.44 -25.86
C ILE A 40 3.95 -0.32 -27.20
N PHE A 41 3.05 -1.26 -27.48
CA PHE A 41 3.12 -2.12 -28.67
C PHE A 41 2.26 -1.65 -29.86
N GLY A 42 1.42 -0.63 -29.67
CA GLY A 42 0.52 -0.08 -30.69
C GLY A 42 -0.91 -0.61 -30.58
N SER A 43 -1.09 -1.86 -30.16
CA SER A 43 -2.37 -2.43 -29.76
C SER A 43 -2.18 -3.59 -28.78
N LEU A 44 -3.23 -3.90 -28.01
CA LEU A 44 -3.22 -5.08 -27.13
C LEU A 44 -3.05 -6.38 -27.94
N SER A 45 -3.65 -6.46 -29.14
CA SER A 45 -3.54 -7.61 -30.02
C SER A 45 -2.12 -7.83 -30.54
N ASP A 46 -1.39 -6.74 -30.85
CA ASP A 46 0.02 -6.85 -31.28
C ASP A 46 0.89 -7.41 -30.16
N TYR A 47 0.69 -6.96 -28.92
CA TYR A 47 1.37 -7.54 -27.75
C TYR A 47 1.04 -9.03 -27.57
N GLN A 48 -0.25 -9.38 -27.60
CA GLN A 48 -0.71 -10.77 -27.40
C GLN A 48 -0.14 -11.72 -28.47
N ASN A 49 0.08 -11.26 -29.70
CA ASN A 49 0.72 -12.05 -30.75
C ASN A 49 2.22 -12.27 -30.52
N LEU A 50 2.90 -11.35 -29.80
CA LEU A 50 4.32 -11.46 -29.48
C LEU A 50 4.58 -12.34 -28.24
N GLN A 51 3.69 -12.28 -27.25
CA GLN A 51 3.88 -12.89 -25.93
C GLN A 51 4.27 -14.39 -25.96
N PRO A 52 3.66 -15.28 -26.79
CA PRO A 52 4.01 -16.70 -26.80
C PRO A 52 5.46 -17.00 -27.25
N PHE A 53 6.10 -16.04 -27.91
CA PHE A 53 7.46 -16.18 -28.44
C PHE A 53 8.51 -15.47 -27.57
N ALA A 54 8.10 -14.76 -26.53
CA ALA A 54 9.01 -14.09 -25.61
C ALA A 54 9.79 -15.12 -24.78
N PRO A 55 11.13 -15.11 -24.80
CA PRO A 55 11.91 -15.94 -23.90
C PRO A 55 11.61 -15.63 -22.43
N SER A 56 11.57 -16.64 -21.57
CA SER A 56 11.21 -16.47 -20.14
C SER A 56 12.09 -15.44 -19.42
N PHE A 57 13.37 -15.33 -19.77
CA PHE A 57 14.26 -14.33 -19.15
C PHE A 57 13.81 -12.88 -19.37
N VAL A 58 13.04 -12.59 -20.43
CA VAL A 58 12.48 -11.25 -20.68
C VAL A 58 11.37 -10.92 -19.68
N VAL A 59 10.66 -11.95 -19.21
CA VAL A 59 9.48 -11.83 -18.34
C VAL A 59 9.84 -11.95 -16.86
N GLU A 60 10.86 -12.75 -16.53
CA GLU A 60 11.10 -13.18 -15.14
C GLU A 60 12.44 -12.70 -14.58
N ALA A 61 13.50 -12.67 -15.40
CA ALA A 61 14.86 -12.46 -14.91
C ALA A 61 15.04 -11.06 -14.31
N GLY A 62 15.46 -11.01 -13.05
CA GLY A 62 15.65 -9.75 -12.31
C GLY A 62 14.36 -9.08 -11.83
N LEU A 63 13.18 -9.65 -12.13
CA LEU A 63 11.88 -9.13 -11.69
C LEU A 63 11.29 -9.94 -10.54
N ASN A 64 11.47 -11.26 -10.53
CA ASN A 64 10.94 -12.14 -9.50
C ASN A 64 11.81 -13.40 -9.29
N SER A 65 11.40 -14.23 -8.32
CA SER A 65 12.11 -15.45 -7.91
C SER A 65 11.94 -16.65 -8.83
N GLU A 66 11.07 -16.57 -9.84
CA GLU A 66 10.84 -17.68 -10.78
C GLU A 66 12.00 -17.86 -11.77
N SER A 67 12.91 -16.88 -11.83
CA SER A 67 14.16 -16.98 -12.59
C SER A 67 15.38 -17.04 -11.69
N LEU A 68 16.25 -18.02 -11.97
CA LEU A 68 17.56 -18.15 -11.32
C LEU A 68 18.68 -17.36 -12.02
N ILE A 69 18.35 -16.64 -13.10
CA ILE A 69 19.32 -15.93 -13.93
C ILE A 69 19.92 -14.76 -13.14
N GLY A 70 21.24 -14.82 -12.94
CA GLY A 70 21.98 -13.75 -12.30
C GLY A 70 22.25 -12.58 -13.25
N ARG A 71 22.64 -11.42 -12.71
CA ARG A 71 22.93 -10.20 -13.51
C ARG A 71 23.90 -10.45 -14.66
N ASN A 72 25.03 -11.13 -14.42
CA ASN A 72 26.04 -11.35 -15.45
C ASN A 72 25.52 -12.23 -16.59
N GLU A 73 24.72 -13.24 -16.26
CA GLU A 73 24.09 -14.13 -17.25
C GLU A 73 23.00 -13.37 -18.03
N PHE A 74 22.21 -12.54 -17.36
CA PHE A 74 21.24 -11.65 -18.02
C PHE A 74 21.93 -10.73 -19.04
N GLU A 75 23.05 -10.11 -18.68
CA GLU A 75 23.84 -9.28 -19.60
C GLU A 75 24.33 -10.07 -20.83
N GLN A 76 24.71 -11.34 -20.67
CA GLN A 76 25.10 -12.23 -21.78
C GLN A 76 23.90 -12.64 -22.66
N LEU A 77 22.74 -12.89 -22.05
CA LEU A 77 21.50 -13.20 -22.77
C LEU A 77 21.05 -12.01 -23.63
N LEU A 78 21.16 -10.78 -23.13
CA LEU A 78 20.87 -9.58 -23.94
C LEU A 78 21.73 -9.50 -25.20
N GLN A 79 23.02 -9.87 -25.11
CA GLN A 79 23.89 -9.91 -26.29
C GLN A 79 23.52 -11.06 -27.25
N THR A 80 23.20 -12.23 -26.70
CA THR A 80 22.81 -13.41 -27.48
C THR A 80 21.52 -13.16 -28.27
N TYR A 81 20.56 -12.46 -27.66
CA TYR A 81 19.25 -12.18 -28.23
C TYR A 81 19.14 -10.77 -28.83
N VAL A 82 20.25 -10.09 -29.16
CA VAL A 82 20.23 -8.71 -29.68
C VAL A 82 19.40 -8.53 -30.97
N LYS A 83 19.21 -9.62 -31.74
CA LYS A 83 18.39 -9.65 -32.97
C LYS A 83 16.93 -10.02 -32.72
N LEU A 84 16.54 -10.34 -31.48
CA LEU A 84 15.16 -10.64 -31.13
C LEU A 84 14.33 -9.37 -31.33
N PRO A 85 13.30 -9.38 -32.19
CA PRO A 85 12.43 -8.24 -32.37
C PRO A 85 11.80 -7.84 -31.05
N GLU A 86 11.68 -6.53 -30.82
CA GLU A 86 11.01 -5.97 -29.64
C GLU A 86 11.58 -6.38 -28.28
N LEU A 87 12.82 -6.90 -28.21
CA LEU A 87 13.46 -7.28 -26.95
C LEU A 87 13.45 -6.13 -25.91
N ASN A 88 14.04 -4.99 -26.28
CA ASN A 88 14.14 -3.83 -25.38
C ASN A 88 12.78 -3.25 -24.99
N ARG A 89 11.83 -3.28 -25.93
CA ARG A 89 10.44 -2.84 -25.70
C ARG A 89 9.73 -3.76 -24.70
N SER A 90 9.93 -5.07 -24.84
CA SER A 90 9.34 -6.08 -23.95
C SER A 90 9.90 -5.98 -22.54
N LEU A 91 11.22 -5.84 -22.40
CA LEU A 91 11.86 -5.61 -21.11
C LEU A 91 11.28 -4.37 -20.41
N TYR A 92 11.18 -3.25 -21.13
CA TYR A 92 10.58 -2.02 -20.61
C TYR A 92 9.10 -2.18 -20.21
N PHE A 93 8.31 -2.92 -20.98
CA PHE A 93 6.92 -3.21 -20.63
C PHE A 93 6.83 -3.97 -19.30
N TYR A 94 7.64 -5.01 -19.10
CA TYR A 94 7.62 -5.76 -17.84
C TYR A 94 8.15 -4.94 -16.65
N ASP A 95 9.09 -4.02 -16.85
CA ASP A 95 9.46 -3.03 -15.83
C ASP A 95 8.26 -2.15 -15.44
N CYS A 96 7.43 -1.72 -16.40
CA CYS A 96 6.21 -0.97 -16.12
C CYS A 96 5.16 -1.83 -15.40
N CYS A 97 4.99 -3.09 -15.81
CA CYS A 97 4.10 -4.04 -15.13
C CYS A 97 4.51 -4.24 -13.67
N MET A 98 5.81 -4.24 -13.35
CA MET A 98 6.27 -4.31 -11.97
C MET A 98 5.82 -3.12 -11.11
N LEU A 99 5.68 -1.92 -11.67
CA LEU A 99 5.10 -0.78 -10.96
C LEU A 99 3.63 -1.05 -10.59
N VAL A 100 2.87 -1.64 -11.52
CA VAL A 100 1.47 -2.00 -11.30
C VAL A 100 1.34 -3.14 -10.28
N SER A 101 2.14 -4.20 -10.41
CA SER A 101 2.17 -5.32 -9.48
C SER A 101 2.54 -4.88 -8.07
N ALA A 102 3.48 -3.93 -7.92
CA ALA A 102 3.84 -3.37 -6.62
C ALA A 102 2.66 -2.68 -5.92
N ILE A 103 1.77 -2.01 -6.67
CA ILE A 103 0.53 -1.43 -6.15
C ILE A 103 -0.42 -2.56 -5.72
N GLN A 104 -0.71 -3.51 -6.61
CA GLN A 104 -1.63 -4.62 -6.31
C GLN A 104 -1.24 -5.40 -5.05
N GLU A 105 0.02 -5.82 -4.95
CA GLU A 105 0.48 -6.60 -3.80
C GLU A 105 0.51 -5.77 -2.51
N CYS A 106 0.91 -4.50 -2.58
CA CYS A 106 0.92 -3.62 -1.42
C CYS A 106 -0.51 -3.32 -0.92
N THR A 107 -1.50 -3.21 -1.80
CA THR A 107 -2.91 -2.99 -1.43
C THR A 107 -3.53 -4.24 -0.81
N LYS A 108 -3.18 -5.44 -1.31
CA LYS A 108 -3.55 -6.71 -0.67
C LYS A 108 -3.00 -6.78 0.76
N GLU A 109 -1.73 -6.40 0.94
CA GLU A 109 -1.07 -6.41 2.24
C GLU A 109 -1.71 -5.40 3.21
N VAL A 110 -2.05 -4.19 2.77
CA VAL A 110 -2.81 -3.21 3.56
C VAL A 110 -4.14 -3.80 4.06
N SER A 111 -4.85 -4.51 3.18
CA SER A 111 -6.14 -5.16 3.53
C SER A 111 -5.93 -6.29 4.55
N GLN A 112 -4.90 -7.12 4.36
CA GLN A 112 -4.55 -8.22 5.27
C GLN A 112 -4.11 -7.72 6.65
N LEU A 113 -3.23 -6.71 6.70
CA LEU A 113 -2.76 -6.10 7.95
C LEU A 113 -3.91 -5.46 8.73
N THR A 114 -4.88 -4.86 8.03
CA THR A 114 -6.09 -4.33 8.65
C THR A 114 -6.91 -5.44 9.30
N GLY A 115 -7.17 -6.54 8.58
CA GLY A 115 -7.86 -7.70 9.12
C GLY A 115 -7.13 -8.32 10.32
N GLU A 116 -5.81 -8.48 10.21
CA GLU A 116 -4.97 -9.07 11.27
C GLU A 116 -4.94 -8.18 12.53
N PHE A 117 -4.92 -6.86 12.37
CA PHE A 117 -5.06 -5.93 13.49
C PHE A 117 -6.35 -6.21 14.27
N TYR A 118 -7.49 -6.31 13.59
CA TYR A 118 -8.77 -6.58 14.25
C TYR A 118 -8.87 -8.01 14.78
N ARG A 119 -8.25 -8.99 14.13
CA ARG A 119 -8.15 -10.36 14.66
C ARG A 119 -7.44 -10.37 16.00
N ILE A 120 -6.22 -9.81 16.07
CA ILE A 120 -5.44 -9.76 17.32
C ILE A 120 -6.18 -8.96 18.37
N LEU A 121 -6.67 -7.77 18.02
CA LEU A 121 -7.38 -6.90 18.95
C LEU A 121 -8.57 -7.61 19.60
N ASN A 122 -9.36 -8.37 18.84
CA ASN A 122 -10.61 -8.94 19.35
C ASN A 122 -10.48 -10.36 19.90
N LEU A 123 -9.59 -11.19 19.34
CA LEU A 123 -9.56 -12.63 19.64
C LEU A 123 -8.41 -13.03 20.56
N GLU A 124 -7.30 -12.29 20.56
CA GLU A 124 -6.13 -12.66 21.33
C GLU A 124 -6.20 -12.06 22.75
N PRO A 125 -5.87 -12.84 23.79
CA PRO A 125 -5.77 -12.31 25.14
C PRO A 125 -4.54 -11.39 25.27
N PHE A 126 -4.72 -10.27 25.95
CA PHE A 126 -3.60 -9.36 26.25
C PHE A 126 -2.78 -9.81 27.46
N PHE A 127 -3.28 -10.75 28.25
CA PHE A 127 -2.64 -11.30 29.45
C PHE A 127 -2.77 -12.82 29.49
N THR A 128 -1.67 -13.49 29.85
CA THR A 128 -1.60 -14.95 29.98
C THR A 128 -0.87 -15.32 31.28
N PRO A 129 -1.39 -16.21 32.13
CA PRO A 129 -2.70 -16.89 32.01
C PRO A 129 -3.87 -15.93 32.26
N GLY A 130 -5.08 -16.30 31.81
CA GLY A 130 -6.28 -15.50 32.05
C GLY A 130 -6.60 -15.41 33.54
N VAL A 131 -6.38 -14.23 34.14
CA VAL A 131 -6.72 -13.94 35.53
C VAL A 131 -8.07 -13.24 35.57
N ARG A 132 -8.91 -13.50 36.58
CA ARG A 132 -10.12 -12.70 36.81
C ARG A 132 -9.69 -11.25 37.05
N LEU A 133 -10.14 -10.34 36.20
CA LEU A 133 -9.74 -8.94 36.24
C LEU A 133 -10.75 -8.14 37.06
N ASP A 134 -10.30 -7.19 37.87
CA ASP A 134 -11.20 -6.22 38.49
C ASP A 134 -11.69 -5.22 37.45
N ASP A 135 -12.91 -4.72 37.67
CA ASP A 135 -13.54 -3.73 36.81
C ASP A 135 -12.69 -2.46 36.70
N GLY A 136 -12.72 -1.83 35.53
CA GLY A 136 -11.95 -0.63 35.22
C GLY A 136 -11.18 -0.72 33.91
N ILE A 137 -10.27 0.22 33.70
CA ILE A 137 -9.41 0.29 32.52
C ILE A 137 -8.02 -0.19 32.90
N ARG A 138 -7.46 -1.09 32.10
CA ARG A 138 -6.09 -1.59 32.23
C ARG A 138 -5.36 -1.45 30.91
N TRP A 139 -4.04 -1.46 30.95
CA TRP A 139 -3.21 -1.52 29.74
C TRP A 139 -2.19 -2.64 29.84
N SER A 140 -1.75 -3.14 28.69
CA SER A 140 -0.76 -4.21 28.55
C SER A 140 0.29 -3.85 27.51
N THR A 141 1.48 -4.44 27.66
CA THR A 141 2.60 -4.43 26.70
C THR A 141 3.09 -5.86 26.43
N SER A 142 2.17 -6.83 26.48
CA SER A 142 2.48 -8.25 26.26
C SER A 142 2.94 -8.52 24.82
N PRO A 143 3.51 -9.70 24.52
CA PRO A 143 3.88 -10.07 23.16
C PRO A 143 2.74 -9.91 22.14
N THR A 144 1.49 -10.22 22.54
CA THR A 144 0.30 -9.97 21.72
C THR A 144 0.13 -8.49 21.38
N VAL A 145 0.29 -7.60 22.36
CA VAL A 145 0.18 -6.15 22.17
C VAL A 145 1.35 -5.60 21.36
N THR A 146 2.56 -6.15 21.54
CA THR A 146 3.72 -5.82 20.71
C THR A 146 3.43 -6.14 19.25
N ASN A 147 2.89 -7.32 18.95
CA ASN A 147 2.50 -7.71 17.58
C ASN A 147 1.39 -6.81 17.03
N LEU A 148 0.38 -6.49 17.85
CA LEU A 148 -0.70 -5.57 17.47
C LEU A 148 -0.16 -4.19 17.04
N ASN A 149 0.75 -3.62 17.83
CA ASN A 149 1.37 -2.33 17.53
C ASN A 149 2.31 -2.40 16.31
N ALA A 150 3.03 -3.51 16.14
CA ALA A 150 3.88 -3.73 14.97
C ALA A 150 3.06 -3.77 13.67
N ILE A 151 1.94 -4.50 13.67
CA ILE A 151 1.00 -4.55 12.54
C ILE A 151 0.42 -3.18 12.24
N LEU A 152 -0.04 -2.45 13.26
CA LEU A 152 -0.56 -1.09 13.07
C LEU A 152 0.49 -0.16 12.47
N SER A 153 1.72 -0.22 12.98
CA SER A 153 2.83 0.60 12.49
C SER A 153 3.18 0.26 11.04
N PHE A 154 3.26 -1.03 10.73
CA PHE A 154 3.59 -1.50 9.40
C PHE A 154 2.48 -1.18 8.38
N LEU A 155 1.21 -1.26 8.78
CA LEU A 155 0.07 -0.84 7.96
C LEU A 155 0.24 0.61 7.46
N PHE A 156 0.57 1.55 8.35
CA PHE A 156 0.81 2.95 7.95
C PHE A 156 2.04 3.11 7.03
N ILE A 157 3.09 2.33 7.23
CA ILE A 157 4.27 2.31 6.34
C ILE A 157 3.89 1.81 4.94
N ARG A 158 3.05 0.77 4.85
CA ARG A 158 2.59 0.21 3.56
C ARG A 158 1.63 1.16 2.83
N MET A 159 0.69 1.78 3.55
CA MET A 159 -0.16 2.84 2.98
C MET A 159 0.68 4.01 2.42
N HIS A 160 1.75 4.43 3.10
CA HIS A 160 2.65 5.45 2.55
C HIS A 160 3.44 4.92 1.34
N SER A 161 3.83 3.65 1.33
CA SER A 161 4.54 3.04 0.19
C SER A 161 3.65 3.02 -1.06
N LEU A 162 2.33 2.79 -0.92
CA LEU A 162 1.38 2.93 -2.03
C LEU A 162 1.41 4.30 -2.67
N LEU A 163 1.52 5.37 -1.88
CA LEU A 163 1.65 6.73 -2.40
C LEU A 163 2.86 6.88 -3.33
N ASP A 164 4.01 6.31 -2.96
CA ASP A 164 5.22 6.32 -3.77
C ASP A 164 5.08 5.47 -5.04
N TYR A 165 4.47 4.28 -4.95
CA TYR A 165 4.24 3.42 -6.12
C TYR A 165 3.27 4.06 -7.12
N LEU A 166 2.17 4.65 -6.65
CA LEU A 166 1.22 5.39 -7.49
C LEU A 166 1.89 6.58 -8.18
N ALA A 167 2.70 7.35 -7.44
CA ALA A 167 3.43 8.50 -8.00
C ALA A 167 4.42 8.06 -9.09
N LYS A 168 5.11 6.93 -8.88
CA LYS A 168 6.01 6.36 -9.90
C LYS A 168 5.26 5.91 -11.13
N LEU A 169 4.16 5.18 -10.97
CA LEU A 169 3.34 4.74 -12.09
C LEU A 169 2.82 5.93 -12.90
N ALA A 170 2.25 6.93 -12.22
CA ALA A 170 1.78 8.16 -12.86
C ALA A 170 2.90 8.84 -13.68
N MET A 171 4.07 9.05 -13.07
CA MET A 171 5.22 9.66 -13.74
C MET A 171 5.68 8.84 -14.95
N GLU A 172 5.69 7.50 -14.85
CA GLU A 172 6.06 6.63 -15.97
C GLU A 172 5.05 6.72 -17.11
N THR A 173 3.75 6.68 -16.81
CA THR A 173 2.70 6.79 -17.83
C THR A 173 2.72 8.13 -18.56
N GLU A 174 3.01 9.24 -17.87
CA GLU A 174 3.14 10.57 -18.48
C GLU A 174 4.40 10.70 -19.36
N ASN A 175 5.37 9.80 -19.21
CA ASN A 175 6.69 9.88 -19.86
C ASN A 175 7.10 8.54 -20.49
N LEU A 176 6.13 7.82 -21.06
CA LEU A 176 6.35 6.53 -21.69
C LEU A 176 7.48 6.60 -22.72
N ARG A 177 8.35 5.59 -22.69
CA ARG A 177 9.44 5.48 -23.65
C ARG A 177 8.91 5.09 -25.01
N THR A 178 9.40 5.76 -26.05
CA THR A 178 9.03 5.51 -27.45
C THR A 178 10.21 5.05 -28.30
N ASN A 179 11.44 5.20 -27.79
CA ASN A 179 12.66 4.75 -28.46
C ASN A 179 13.22 3.51 -27.75
N PHE A 180 13.26 2.40 -28.48
CA PHE A 180 13.70 1.08 -27.99
C PHE A 180 14.94 0.55 -28.73
N SER A 181 15.72 1.44 -29.36
CA SER A 181 17.02 1.05 -29.96
C SER A 181 18.00 0.49 -28.91
N THR A 182 17.81 0.88 -27.65
CA THR A 182 18.45 0.30 -26.46
C THR A 182 17.40 0.01 -25.40
N TYR A 183 17.74 -0.80 -24.38
CA TYR A 183 16.88 -1.03 -23.21
C TYR A 183 16.82 0.24 -22.36
N PRO A 184 15.68 0.96 -22.29
CA PRO A 184 15.62 2.25 -21.61
C PRO A 184 15.45 2.10 -20.10
N LYS A 185 15.86 3.13 -19.36
CA LYS A 185 15.53 3.25 -17.92
C LYS A 185 14.15 3.89 -17.74
N LEU A 186 13.42 3.41 -16.73
CA LEU A 186 12.19 4.03 -16.23
C LEU A 186 12.41 5.52 -15.93
N ALA A 187 11.51 6.37 -16.43
CA ALA A 187 11.47 7.80 -16.13
C ALA A 187 11.21 8.06 -14.63
N SER A 188 10.42 7.18 -14.02
CA SER A 188 9.97 7.23 -12.63
C SER A 188 10.98 6.74 -11.59
N SER A 189 12.16 6.25 -11.99
CA SER A 189 13.12 5.56 -11.09
C SER A 189 13.49 6.31 -9.80
N LYS A 190 13.48 7.66 -9.82
CA LYS A 190 13.76 8.52 -8.66
C LYS A 190 12.56 9.37 -8.23
N PHE A 191 11.39 9.12 -8.80
CA PHE A 191 10.17 9.85 -8.50
C PHE A 191 9.52 9.29 -7.23
N LEU A 192 9.02 10.18 -6.38
CA LEU A 192 8.40 9.88 -5.09
C LEU A 192 7.16 10.73 -4.91
N PHE A 193 6.27 10.33 -4.02
CA PHE A 193 4.99 11.01 -3.78
C PHE A 193 5.12 12.49 -3.41
N GLY A 194 6.19 12.86 -2.69
CA GLY A 194 6.48 14.26 -2.36
C GLY A 194 6.70 15.17 -3.58
N GLN A 195 6.86 14.58 -4.77
CA GLN A 195 7.01 15.29 -6.05
C GLN A 195 5.72 15.27 -6.88
N ARG A 196 4.59 14.79 -6.34
CA ARG A 196 3.31 14.65 -7.06
C ARG A 196 2.81 15.93 -7.73
N ASN A 197 3.22 17.10 -7.24
CA ASN A 197 2.91 18.40 -7.84
C ASN A 197 3.45 18.57 -9.28
N ARG A 198 4.33 17.68 -9.73
CA ARG A 198 4.86 17.62 -11.10
C ARG A 198 4.02 16.74 -12.04
N LEU A 199 3.07 15.98 -11.51
CA LEU A 199 2.19 15.10 -12.28
C LEU A 199 1.04 15.91 -12.88
N ALA A 200 0.60 15.53 -14.07
CA ALA A 200 -0.57 16.11 -14.72
C ALA A 200 -1.87 15.83 -13.95
N ILE A 201 -1.95 14.70 -13.23
CA ILE A 201 -3.09 14.36 -12.35
C ILE A 201 -2.98 14.91 -10.91
N ASN A 202 -2.04 15.82 -10.64
CA ASN A 202 -1.97 16.47 -9.33
C ASN A 202 -3.31 17.17 -9.00
N ASP A 203 -3.70 17.14 -7.72
CA ASP A 203 -4.96 17.71 -7.23
C ASP A 203 -6.24 17.18 -7.91
N ARG A 204 -6.18 16.01 -8.56
CA ARG A 204 -7.38 15.33 -9.08
C ARG A 204 -8.35 15.06 -7.92
N LYS A 205 -9.56 15.58 -8.05
CA LYS A 205 -10.62 15.45 -7.04
C LYS A 205 -10.88 13.99 -6.71
N GLY A 206 -10.94 13.66 -5.42
CA GLY A 206 -11.19 12.32 -4.93
C GLY A 206 -9.99 11.38 -5.00
N SER A 207 -8.84 11.81 -5.53
CA SER A 207 -7.64 10.97 -5.61
C SER A 207 -6.80 11.03 -4.32
N LEU A 208 -5.69 10.31 -4.31
CA LEU A 208 -4.61 10.41 -3.31
C LEU A 208 -3.62 11.54 -3.65
N PHE A 209 -3.70 12.15 -4.83
CA PHE A 209 -2.83 13.27 -5.21
C PHE A 209 -3.38 14.63 -4.81
N GLU A 210 -4.65 14.74 -4.43
CA GLU A 210 -5.19 15.93 -3.76
C GLU A 210 -4.85 15.98 -2.26
N SER A 211 -4.98 17.16 -1.66
CA SER A 211 -4.89 17.31 -0.21
C SER A 211 -6.11 16.68 0.47
N CYS A 212 -5.91 15.58 1.19
CA CYS A 212 -6.98 14.90 1.93
C CYS A 212 -6.52 14.41 3.31
N LYS A 213 -7.50 14.19 4.20
CA LYS A 213 -7.25 13.79 5.60
C LYS A 213 -6.58 12.41 5.69
N GLU A 214 -6.90 11.51 4.76
CA GLU A 214 -6.36 10.15 4.74
C GLU A 214 -4.84 10.19 4.49
N VAL A 215 -4.41 10.91 3.46
CA VAL A 215 -2.99 11.10 3.13
C VAL A 215 -2.26 11.84 4.25
N GLN A 216 -2.84 12.93 4.77
CA GLN A 216 -2.22 13.68 5.86
C GLN A 216 -1.99 12.82 7.10
N GLU A 217 -2.97 11.98 7.46
CA GLU A 217 -2.82 11.03 8.55
C GLU A 217 -1.71 10.01 8.27
N VAL A 218 -1.74 9.35 7.11
CA VAL A 218 -0.73 8.36 6.72
C VAL A 218 0.68 8.94 6.75
N GLU A 219 0.88 10.13 6.15
CA GLU A 219 2.17 10.83 6.16
C GLU A 219 2.60 11.19 7.59
N SER A 220 1.71 11.76 8.40
CA SER A 220 2.04 12.16 9.77
C SER A 220 2.48 10.97 10.63
N VAL A 221 1.71 9.88 10.58
CA VAL A 221 1.96 8.67 11.38
C VAL A 221 3.22 7.97 10.90
N ARG A 222 3.40 7.80 9.58
CA ARG A 222 4.62 7.21 9.02
C ARG A 222 5.85 8.03 9.36
N ASN A 223 5.78 9.36 9.33
CA ASN A 223 6.91 10.21 9.71
C ASN A 223 7.31 10.04 11.19
N LEU A 224 6.32 9.95 12.09
CA LEU A 224 6.58 9.61 13.50
C LEU A 224 7.28 8.26 13.61
N LEU A 225 6.78 7.22 12.94
CA LEU A 225 7.37 5.87 12.99
C LEU A 225 8.81 5.83 12.47
N ILE A 226 9.11 6.54 11.39
CA ILE A 226 10.44 6.50 10.77
C ILE A 226 11.46 7.36 11.53
N HIS A 227 11.05 8.51 12.05
CA HIS A 227 11.98 9.42 12.74
C HIS A 227 12.12 9.10 14.23
N ASP A 228 11.09 8.52 14.84
CA ASP A 228 10.96 8.42 16.28
C ASP A 228 10.65 6.99 16.77
N GLY A 229 10.49 6.05 15.84
CA GLY A 229 10.41 4.61 16.09
C GLY A 229 9.00 4.10 16.41
N LEU A 230 8.29 4.73 17.34
CA LEU A 230 7.07 4.18 17.93
C LEU A 230 5.93 5.22 18.01
N LEU A 231 4.68 4.74 17.96
CA LEU A 231 3.47 5.57 18.14
C LEU A 231 3.29 6.09 19.57
N ASP A 232 3.97 5.45 20.53
CA ASP A 232 3.91 5.72 21.95
C ASP A 232 5.31 5.46 22.55
N ASP A 233 5.66 6.09 23.67
CA ASP A 233 6.94 5.83 24.37
C ASP A 233 6.99 4.40 24.94
N VAL A 234 5.82 3.85 25.27
CA VAL A 234 5.62 2.46 25.66
C VAL A 234 4.39 1.93 24.89
N PRO A 235 4.58 1.28 23.72
CA PRO A 235 3.50 0.75 22.89
C PRO A 235 2.59 -0.17 23.69
N LYS A 236 1.34 0.27 23.87
CA LYS A 236 0.38 -0.38 24.76
C LYS A 236 -1.01 -0.40 24.15
N ALA A 237 -1.82 -1.35 24.62
CA ALA A 237 -3.23 -1.46 24.29
C ALA A 237 -4.02 -1.60 25.59
N TYR A 238 -5.27 -1.16 25.54
CA TYR A 238 -6.13 -1.02 26.70
C TYR A 238 -7.27 -2.03 26.66
N GLU A 239 -7.69 -2.48 27.84
CA GLU A 239 -8.88 -3.30 28.08
C GLU A 239 -9.81 -2.57 29.05
N VAL A 240 -11.10 -2.56 28.72
CA VAL A 240 -12.16 -2.14 29.65
C VAL A 240 -12.82 -3.39 30.21
N ILE A 241 -12.80 -3.54 31.53
CA ILE A 241 -13.34 -4.69 32.24
C ILE A 241 -14.62 -4.27 32.96
N ARG A 242 -15.67 -5.09 32.83
CA ARG A 242 -16.91 -4.97 33.58
C ARG A 242 -17.42 -6.35 34.00
N ASN A 243 -17.78 -6.50 35.28
CA ASN A 243 -18.12 -7.77 35.91
C ASN A 243 -17.07 -8.87 35.66
N GLY A 244 -15.79 -8.51 35.62
CA GLY A 244 -14.69 -9.43 35.37
C GLY A 244 -14.55 -9.95 33.94
N VAL A 245 -15.22 -9.33 32.97
CA VAL A 245 -15.14 -9.66 31.53
C VAL A 245 -14.66 -8.43 30.75
N THR A 246 -13.79 -8.66 29.76
CA THR A 246 -13.38 -7.62 28.81
C THR A 246 -14.55 -7.25 27.90
N ILE A 247 -14.98 -5.99 27.94
CA ILE A 247 -16.08 -5.45 27.12
C ILE A 247 -15.59 -4.56 25.97
N GLU A 248 -14.34 -4.10 26.02
CA GLU A 248 -13.73 -3.29 24.96
C GLU A 248 -12.21 -3.46 24.98
N ARG A 249 -11.60 -3.45 23.79
CA ARG A 249 -10.15 -3.31 23.58
C ARG A 249 -9.86 -2.17 22.62
N PHE A 250 -8.81 -1.41 22.88
CA PHE A 250 -8.43 -0.30 22.01
C PHE A 250 -6.95 0.05 22.09
N VAL A 251 -6.50 0.77 21.06
CA VAL A 251 -5.19 1.42 20.99
C VAL A 251 -5.46 2.92 20.85
N LEU A 252 -4.71 3.75 21.59
CA LEU A 252 -4.83 5.20 21.53
C LEU A 252 -3.86 5.78 20.50
N MET A 253 -4.29 6.84 19.82
CA MET A 253 -3.44 7.65 18.95
C MET A 253 -3.16 9.00 19.60
N PRO A 254 -1.95 9.55 19.40
CA PRO A 254 -1.66 10.90 19.86
C PRO A 254 -2.57 11.95 19.20
N ASP A 255 -2.88 13.01 19.96
CA ASP A 255 -3.69 14.13 19.54
C ASP A 255 -3.09 14.81 18.30
N ARG A 256 -3.95 15.16 17.35
CA ARG A 256 -3.57 15.83 16.10
C ARG A 256 -4.43 17.04 15.82
N THR A 257 -3.83 18.14 15.41
CA THR A 257 -4.53 19.33 14.94
C THR A 257 -4.11 19.63 13.51
N ASN A 258 -5.09 19.74 12.61
CA ASN A 258 -4.86 19.95 11.17
C ASN A 258 -3.89 18.92 10.54
N GLY A 259 -4.08 17.64 10.87
CA GLY A 259 -3.27 16.54 10.33
C GLY A 259 -1.86 16.41 10.91
N GLN A 260 -1.46 17.27 11.86
CA GLN A 260 -0.15 17.23 12.50
C GLN A 260 -0.29 16.85 13.97
N PHE A 261 0.66 16.06 14.49
CA PHE A 261 0.72 15.76 15.92
C PHE A 261 0.91 17.04 16.73
N GLU A 262 0.14 17.17 17.80
CA GLU A 262 0.28 18.29 18.72
C GLU A 262 1.65 18.27 19.39
N ARG A 263 2.26 19.44 19.54
CA ARG A 263 3.61 19.55 20.09
C ARG A 263 3.74 20.71 21.06
N PHE A 264 4.48 20.47 22.13
CA PHE A 264 4.99 21.51 23.03
C PHE A 264 6.46 21.23 23.32
N LYS A 265 7.35 22.03 22.71
CA LYS A 265 8.80 21.81 22.73
C LYS A 265 9.12 20.38 22.24
N ASN A 266 9.65 19.53 23.11
CA ASN A 266 10.03 18.14 22.80
C ASN A 266 8.92 17.12 23.07
N ARG A 267 7.77 17.53 23.60
CA ARG A 267 6.64 16.64 23.89
C ARG A 267 5.65 16.66 22.75
N ARG A 268 5.24 15.48 22.27
CA ARG A 268 4.27 15.33 21.17
C ARG A 268 3.25 14.19 21.34
N LEU A 269 3.36 13.41 22.43
CA LEU A 269 2.46 12.30 22.75
C LEU A 269 1.39 12.79 23.72
N PHE A 270 0.46 13.59 23.22
CA PHE A 270 -0.72 14.05 23.96
C PHE A 270 -1.90 13.15 23.63
N TYR A 271 -2.78 12.88 24.59
CA TYR A 271 -3.91 11.94 24.41
C TYR A 271 -5.22 12.47 25.02
N SER A 272 -5.35 13.78 25.09
CA SER A 272 -6.48 14.47 25.73
C SER A 272 -7.84 14.13 25.10
N ARG A 273 -7.86 13.65 23.85
CA ARG A 273 -9.08 13.32 23.11
C ARG A 273 -9.45 11.85 23.14
N GLU A 274 -8.62 11.00 23.74
CA GLU A 274 -8.82 9.55 23.77
C GLU A 274 -9.12 8.95 22.38
N ASP A 275 -8.37 9.35 21.35
CA ASP A 275 -8.57 8.88 19.98
C ASP A 275 -8.27 7.37 19.86
N LYS A 276 -9.33 6.56 19.87
CA LYS A 276 -9.24 5.09 19.71
C LYS A 276 -9.16 4.73 18.23
N ILE A 277 -7.95 4.41 17.74
CA ILE A 277 -7.75 4.03 16.33
C ILE A 277 -8.61 2.83 15.92
N SER A 278 -8.85 1.89 16.84
CA SER A 278 -9.69 0.72 16.61
C SER A 278 -11.11 1.06 16.16
N LEU A 279 -11.63 2.25 16.51
CA LEU A 279 -12.96 2.68 16.10
C LEU A 279 -13.01 3.24 14.67
N ARG A 280 -11.87 3.62 14.09
CA ARG A 280 -11.82 4.35 12.81
C ARG A 280 -10.80 3.82 11.80
N LEU A 281 -9.93 2.88 12.16
CA LEU A 281 -8.86 2.36 11.30
C LEU A 281 -9.42 1.80 9.99
N ALA A 282 -10.41 0.90 10.08
CA ALA A 282 -11.02 0.32 8.90
C ALA A 282 -11.61 1.40 7.97
N SER A 283 -12.30 2.40 8.53
CA SER A 283 -12.85 3.51 7.75
C SER A 283 -11.78 4.39 7.10
N LEU A 284 -10.62 4.58 7.76
CA LEU A 284 -9.48 5.29 7.20
C LEU A 284 -8.89 4.52 6.02
N VAL A 285 -8.70 3.20 6.17
CA VAL A 285 -8.18 2.33 5.11
C VAL A 285 -9.12 2.31 3.91
N ARG A 286 -10.43 2.18 4.12
CA ARG A 286 -11.43 2.29 3.04
C ARG A 286 -11.43 3.63 2.35
N GLY A 287 -11.37 4.71 3.12
CA GLY A 287 -11.26 6.06 2.56
C GLY A 287 -10.03 6.21 1.68
N PHE A 288 -8.91 5.63 2.12
CA PHE A 288 -7.66 5.61 1.35
C PHE A 288 -7.78 4.78 0.07
N GLN A 289 -8.27 3.55 0.14
CA GLN A 289 -8.43 2.66 -1.02
C GLN A 289 -9.45 3.19 -2.03
N SER A 290 -10.53 3.81 -1.58
CA SER A 290 -11.49 4.48 -2.48
C SER A 290 -10.80 5.60 -3.27
N ARG A 291 -9.90 6.35 -2.64
CA ARG A 291 -9.10 7.38 -3.30
C ARG A 291 -8.00 6.81 -4.19
N GLU A 292 -7.44 5.67 -3.82
CA GLU A 292 -6.51 4.90 -4.65
C GLU A 292 -7.15 4.50 -5.97
N VAL A 293 -8.38 3.97 -5.94
CA VAL A 293 -9.15 3.66 -7.15
C VAL A 293 -9.30 4.89 -8.05
N GLU A 294 -9.69 6.05 -7.50
CA GLU A 294 -9.81 7.29 -8.28
C GLU A 294 -8.45 7.80 -8.80
N THR A 295 -7.36 7.49 -8.10
CA THR A 295 -6.00 7.79 -8.56
C THR A 295 -5.63 6.94 -9.76
N LEU A 296 -5.87 5.62 -9.69
CA LEU A 296 -5.60 4.68 -10.77
C LEU A 296 -6.43 5.00 -12.02
N LYS A 297 -7.72 5.32 -11.84
CA LYS A 297 -8.56 5.84 -12.93
C LYS A 297 -7.94 7.09 -13.56
N GLY A 298 -7.44 8.01 -12.75
CA GLY A 298 -6.78 9.21 -13.26
C GLY A 298 -5.49 8.94 -14.04
N ILE A 299 -4.69 7.97 -13.59
CA ILE A 299 -3.52 7.49 -14.33
C ILE A 299 -3.96 6.88 -15.66
N GLN A 300 -5.02 6.05 -15.64
CA GLN A 300 -5.55 5.41 -16.84
C GLN A 300 -6.11 6.43 -17.84
N ASP A 301 -6.91 7.40 -17.40
CA ASP A 301 -7.46 8.46 -18.25
C ASP A 301 -6.33 9.24 -18.95
N ASN A 302 -5.29 9.60 -18.19
CA ASN A 302 -4.12 10.29 -18.73
C ASN A 302 -3.37 9.44 -19.74
N LEU A 303 -3.15 8.15 -19.44
CA LEU A 303 -2.50 7.22 -20.33
C LEU A 303 -3.29 7.03 -21.63
N ALA A 304 -4.61 6.86 -21.52
CA ALA A 304 -5.52 6.70 -22.66
C ALA A 304 -5.51 7.93 -23.58
N ALA A 305 -5.41 9.14 -22.99
CA ALA A 305 -5.33 10.41 -23.71
C ALA A 305 -3.98 10.68 -24.40
N LEU A 306 -2.94 9.89 -24.12
CA LEU A 306 -1.69 9.94 -24.89
C LEU A 306 -1.93 9.26 -26.24
N TYR A 307 -1.71 9.98 -27.35
CA TYR A 307 -2.01 9.65 -28.75
C TYR A 307 -3.42 10.03 -29.23
#